data_AF-A0A3L8A5T3-F1
#
_entry.id   AF-A0A3L8A5T3-F1
#
_cell.length_a   1.000
_cell.length_b   1.000
_cell.length_c   1.000
_cell.angle_alpha   90.00
_cell.angle_beta   90.00
_cell.angle_gamma   90.00
#
_symmetry.space_group_name_H-M   'P 1'
#
loop_
_entity.id
_entity.type
_entity.pdbx_description
1 polymer ?
#
loop_
_entity_poly.entity_id
_entity_poly.type
_entity_poly.pdbx_seq_one_letter_code
_entity_poly.pdbx_strand_id
1 'polypeptide(L)'
;MALEIKRQSNIELLRIIAMFIIVLHHYCVNSGFVELINPKILTGNMLFVQFMSIGGKVGVNIFFLISGYFMINSSMKWRKVFQLVFQILSINILVCIFLSAIGYSYGFKDYLKIIPLIFDVPESFISNYIVVYLLSPFINKALKSFNKKEYSYLLLVLLIYFCMLHTFFNQKTWHYMGWAFTMYCVGAYIRKYDLSKLNWHFGWISIGFVILTWVEILLLDFIVFKFDKSQSIWCFAIGDANKINIFLLAVSIFLYFLRLNIRCIKSVNYVGGVLHSAYCYGMPITIS
;
A
#
# COMPACT_ATOMS: atom_id res chain seq x y z
N MET A 1 -31.95 -14.79 13.36
CA MET A 1 -30.97 -13.90 14.01
C MET A 1 -29.76 -13.77 13.07
N ALA A 2 -29.70 -12.70 12.28
CA ALA A 2 -28.53 -12.44 11.44
C ALA A 2 -27.37 -12.05 12.37
N LEU A 3 -26.31 -12.86 12.40
CA LEU A 3 -25.06 -12.50 13.07
C LEU A 3 -24.56 -11.20 12.42
N GLU A 4 -24.72 -10.06 13.10
CA GLU A 4 -24.04 -8.83 12.72
C GLU A 4 -22.55 -9.15 12.64
N ILE A 5 -21.98 -9.03 11.44
CA ILE A 5 -20.54 -9.14 11.23
C ILE A 5 -19.92 -7.97 12.01
N LYS A 6 -19.49 -8.24 13.24
CA LYS A 6 -18.90 -7.24 14.13
C LYS A 6 -17.61 -6.75 13.49
N ARG A 7 -17.63 -5.52 12.95
CA ARG A 7 -16.46 -4.88 12.35
C ARG A 7 -15.35 -4.72 13.39
N GLN A 8 -14.13 -5.01 12.97
CA GLN A 8 -12.94 -4.93 13.79
C GLN A 8 -12.39 -3.49 13.78
N SER A 9 -12.75 -2.68 14.79
CA SER A 9 -12.39 -1.25 14.86
C SER A 9 -10.88 -0.99 14.87
N ASN A 10 -10.09 -1.92 15.38
CA ASN A 10 -8.63 -1.91 15.28
C ASN A 10 -8.15 -1.91 13.82
N ILE A 11 -8.73 -2.76 12.97
CA ILE A 11 -8.31 -2.82 11.56
C ILE A 11 -8.90 -1.66 10.76
N GLU A 12 -10.09 -1.18 11.08
CA GLU A 12 -10.63 0.05 10.48
C GLU A 12 -9.77 1.27 10.83
N LEU A 13 -9.29 1.39 12.08
CA LEU A 13 -8.34 2.43 12.46
C LEU A 13 -7.03 2.31 11.67
N LEU A 14 -6.49 1.10 11.52
CA LEU A 14 -5.30 0.87 10.72
C LEU A 14 -5.50 1.30 9.25
N ARG A 15 -6.66 0.98 8.66
CA ARG A 15 -7.02 1.41 7.31
C ARG A 15 -7.03 2.94 7.20
N ILE A 16 -7.65 3.64 8.16
CA ILE A 16 -7.73 5.11 8.17
C ILE A 16 -6.31 5.71 8.21
N ILE A 17 -5.47 5.23 9.14
CA ILE A 17 -4.09 5.70 9.29
C ILE A 17 -3.31 5.44 7.99
N ALA A 18 -3.43 4.24 7.42
CA ALA A 18 -2.75 3.90 6.17
C ALA A 18 -3.21 4.81 5.02
N MET A 19 -4.50 5.08 4.84
CA MET A 19 -4.99 5.97 3.78
C MET A 19 -4.46 7.38 3.95
N PHE A 20 -4.51 7.90 5.18
CA PHE A 20 -4.02 9.24 5.47
C PHE A 20 -2.54 9.40 5.11
N ILE A 21 -1.70 8.44 5.51
CA ILE A 21 -0.27 8.45 5.19
C ILE A 21 -0.03 8.31 3.68
N ILE A 22 -0.80 7.48 2.97
CA ILE A 22 -0.67 7.36 1.50
C ILE A 22 -1.05 8.66 0.79
N VAL A 23 -2.12 9.33 1.22
CA VAL A 23 -2.51 10.64 0.65
C VAL A 23 -1.41 11.67 0.88
N LEU A 24 -0.84 11.74 2.08
CA LEU A 24 0.27 12.64 2.38
C LEU A 24 1.52 12.31 1.57
N HIS A 25 1.81 11.03 1.34
CA HIS A 25 2.89 10.59 0.47
C HIS A 25 2.73 11.12 -0.96
N HIS A 26 1.57 10.89 -1.59
CA HIS A 26 1.32 11.37 -2.95
C HIS A 26 1.35 12.89 -3.02
N TYR A 27 0.86 13.58 -1.98
CA TYR A 27 1.00 15.02 -1.90
C TYR A 27 2.47 15.45 -1.88
N CYS A 28 3.33 14.80 -1.07
CA CYS A 28 4.74 15.16 -0.99
C CYS A 28 5.53 14.84 -2.28
N VAL A 29 5.20 13.74 -2.96
CA VAL A 29 5.94 13.30 -4.15
C VAL A 29 5.46 14.00 -5.41
N ASN A 30 4.15 14.25 -5.57
CA ASN A 30 3.59 14.79 -6.82
C ASN A 30 3.48 16.32 -6.85
N SER A 31 3.81 17.02 -5.76
CA SER A 31 3.79 18.49 -5.70
C SER A 31 5.12 19.14 -6.09
N GLY A 32 6.10 18.37 -6.55
CA GLY A 32 7.43 18.87 -6.89
C GLY A 32 8.34 19.15 -5.69
N PHE A 33 7.92 18.90 -4.45
CA PHE A 33 8.77 19.07 -3.27
C PHE A 33 10.07 18.24 -3.33
N VAL A 34 10.03 17.07 -3.98
CA VAL A 34 11.20 16.21 -4.17
C VAL A 34 12.27 16.91 -5.02
N GLU A 35 11.88 17.69 -6.04
CA GLU A 35 12.79 18.41 -6.93
C GLU A 35 13.45 19.62 -6.24
N LEU A 36 12.80 20.15 -5.20
CA LEU A 36 13.29 21.26 -4.39
C LEU A 36 14.28 20.82 -3.30
N ILE A 37 14.44 19.51 -3.09
CA ILE A 37 15.34 18.97 -2.06
C ILE A 37 16.76 18.80 -2.61
N ASN A 38 17.72 19.45 -1.96
CA ASN A 38 19.13 19.20 -2.21
C ASN A 38 19.64 18.03 -1.36
N PRO A 39 20.00 16.88 -1.95
CA PRO A 39 20.45 15.70 -1.20
C PRO A 39 21.80 15.90 -0.50
N LYS A 40 22.53 16.99 -0.81
CA LYS A 40 23.80 17.35 -0.16
C LYS A 40 23.61 18.13 1.14
N ILE A 41 22.38 18.52 1.49
CA ILE A 41 22.10 19.28 2.70
C ILE A 41 20.96 18.59 3.44
N LEU A 42 21.27 18.04 4.61
CA LEU A 42 20.26 17.45 5.48
C LEU A 42 19.37 18.57 6.03
N THR A 43 18.13 18.62 5.57
CA THR A 43 17.12 19.59 6.04
C THR A 43 15.94 18.87 6.68
N GLY A 44 15.23 19.55 7.59
CA GLY A 44 13.99 19.00 8.17
C GLY A 44 12.94 18.64 7.11
N ASN A 45 12.87 19.42 6.03
CA ASN A 45 11.98 19.16 4.89
C ASN A 45 12.34 17.86 4.16
N MET A 46 13.64 17.62 3.94
CA MET A 46 14.13 16.37 3.34
C MET A 46 13.73 15.16 4.20
N LEU A 47 14.00 15.22 5.51
CA LEU A 47 13.62 14.16 6.44
C LEU A 47 12.11 13.92 6.46
N PHE A 48 11.32 14.98 6.40
CA PHE A 48 9.85 14.88 6.35
C PHE A 48 9.37 14.19 5.06
N VAL A 49 9.90 14.57 3.90
CA VAL A 49 9.53 13.96 2.61
C VAL A 49 9.98 12.49 2.57
N GLN A 50 11.15 12.15 3.10
CA GLN A 50 11.61 10.76 3.22
C GLN A 50 10.69 9.92 4.12
N PHE A 51 10.30 10.46 5.28
CA PHE A 51 9.37 9.81 6.19
C PHE A 51 8.03 9.51 5.51
N MET A 52 7.46 10.52 4.84
CA MET A 52 6.21 10.37 4.10
C MET A 52 6.35 9.38 2.95
N SER A 53 7.49 9.39 2.25
CA SER A 53 7.78 8.47 1.15
C SER A 53 7.76 7.00 1.57
N ILE A 54 8.33 6.70 2.74
CA ILE A 54 8.33 5.33 3.27
C ILE A 54 6.99 4.99 3.89
N GLY A 55 6.40 5.94 4.63
CA GLY A 55 5.07 5.79 5.21
C GLY A 55 4.03 5.39 4.18
N GLY A 56 4.01 6.05 3.02
CA GLY A 56 3.06 5.76 1.94
C GLY A 56 3.15 4.31 1.48
N LYS A 57 4.36 3.79 1.28
CA LYS A 57 4.60 2.40 0.86
C LYS A 57 4.22 1.37 1.91
N VAL A 58 4.54 1.65 3.18
CA VAL A 58 4.09 0.83 4.29
C VAL A 58 2.56 0.78 4.31
N GLY A 59 1.90 1.93 4.10
CA GLY A 59 0.45 2.03 3.95
C GLY A 59 -0.10 1.16 2.81
N VAL A 60 0.50 1.23 1.62
CA VAL A 60 0.11 0.40 0.46
C VAL A 60 0.24 -1.09 0.77
N ASN A 61 1.35 -1.52 1.39
CA ASN A 61 1.54 -2.91 1.81
C ASN A 61 0.48 -3.34 2.83
N ILE A 62 0.18 -2.49 3.81
CA ILE A 62 -0.88 -2.73 4.79
C ILE A 62 -2.24 -2.89 4.11
N PHE A 63 -2.56 -2.09 3.06
CA PHE A 63 -3.79 -2.26 2.30
C PHE A 63 -3.95 -3.65 1.72
N PHE A 64 -2.93 -4.14 1.02
CA PHE A 64 -2.97 -5.47 0.40
C PHE A 64 -3.02 -6.59 1.45
N LEU A 65 -2.29 -6.44 2.57
CA LEU A 65 -2.36 -7.38 3.70
C LEU A 65 -3.79 -7.50 4.25
N ILE A 66 -4.41 -6.35 4.54
CA ILE A 66 -5.76 -6.33 5.08
C ILE A 66 -6.75 -6.94 4.07
N SER A 67 -6.59 -6.65 2.78
CA SER A 67 -7.41 -7.26 1.74
C SER A 67 -7.28 -8.77 1.70
N GLY A 68 -6.08 -9.32 1.62
CA GLY A 68 -5.85 -10.76 1.67
C GLY A 68 -6.42 -11.41 2.93
N TYR A 69 -6.21 -10.79 4.08
CA TYR A 69 -6.65 -11.29 5.39
C TYR A 69 -8.16 -11.45 5.50
N PHE A 70 -8.95 -10.47 5.04
CA PHE A 70 -10.41 -10.57 5.10
C PHE A 70 -11.00 -11.31 3.90
N MET A 71 -10.40 -11.13 2.71
CA MET A 71 -11.01 -11.60 1.49
C MET A 71 -10.88 -13.11 1.30
N ILE A 72 -9.88 -13.76 1.88
CA ILE A 72 -9.70 -15.22 1.79
C ILE A 72 -10.96 -16.01 2.15
N ASN A 73 -11.76 -15.50 3.11
CA ASN A 73 -13.00 -16.13 3.56
C ASN A 73 -14.27 -15.48 2.98
N SER A 74 -14.14 -14.51 2.08
CA SER A 74 -15.26 -13.83 1.43
C SER A 74 -15.38 -14.22 -0.04
N SER A 75 -16.58 -14.03 -0.60
CA SER A 75 -16.81 -14.07 -2.03
C SER A 75 -16.71 -12.68 -2.65
N MET A 76 -16.19 -12.61 -3.87
CA MET A 76 -16.22 -11.41 -4.69
C MET A 76 -17.69 -11.03 -4.97
N LYS A 77 -18.02 -9.77 -4.74
CA LYS A 77 -19.32 -9.18 -5.07
C LYS A 77 -19.14 -8.14 -6.17
N TRP A 78 -19.77 -8.37 -7.33
CA TRP A 78 -19.79 -7.43 -8.46
C TRP A 78 -20.28 -6.04 -8.07
N ARG A 79 -21.29 -5.96 -7.19
CA ARG A 79 -21.80 -4.68 -6.65
C ARG A 79 -20.69 -3.80 -6.06
N LYS A 80 -19.71 -4.39 -5.36
CA LYS A 80 -18.60 -3.63 -4.79
C LYS A 80 -17.64 -3.09 -5.86
N VAL A 81 -17.44 -3.84 -6.95
CA VAL A 81 -16.62 -3.40 -8.09
C VAL A 81 -17.30 -2.21 -8.77
N PHE A 82 -18.59 -2.34 -9.10
CA PHE A 82 -19.32 -1.25 -9.75
C PHE A 82 -19.41 0.00 -8.87
N GLN A 83 -19.64 -0.17 -7.56
CA GLN A 83 -19.60 0.96 -6.61
C GLN A 83 -18.23 1.64 -6.64
N LEU A 84 -17.15 0.87 -6.54
CA LEU A 84 -15.79 1.39 -6.57
C LEU A 84 -15.49 2.15 -7.88
N VAL A 85 -15.76 1.53 -9.03
CA VAL A 85 -15.52 2.15 -10.35
C VAL A 85 -16.36 3.41 -10.52
N PHE A 86 -17.64 3.37 -10.16
CA PHE A 86 -18.52 4.53 -10.24
C PHE A 86 -18.02 5.68 -9.35
N GLN A 87 -17.53 5.37 -8.14
CA GLN A 87 -16.96 6.37 -7.23
C GLN A 87 -15.76 7.07 -7.87
N ILE A 88 -14.79 6.29 -8.35
CA ILE A 88 -13.58 6.83 -9.00
C ILE A 88 -13.95 7.71 -10.20
N LEU A 89 -14.81 7.21 -11.10
CA LEU A 89 -15.23 7.95 -12.29
C LEU A 89 -15.92 9.26 -11.95
N SER A 90 -16.84 9.25 -10.99
CA SER A 90 -17.61 10.44 -10.60
C SER A 90 -16.68 11.58 -10.19
N ILE A 91 -15.59 11.29 -9.50
CA ILE A 91 -14.70 12.32 -8.97
C ILE A 91 -13.73 12.79 -10.00
N ASN A 92 -13.16 11.87 -10.79
CA ASN A 92 -12.29 12.26 -11.89
C ASN A 92 -13.03 13.21 -12.82
N ILE A 93 -14.32 12.94 -13.09
CA ILE A 93 -15.18 13.85 -13.85
C ILE A 93 -15.37 15.18 -13.14
N LEU A 94 -15.73 15.20 -11.85
CA LEU A 94 -15.92 16.45 -11.09
C LEU A 94 -14.65 17.30 -11.04
N VAL A 95 -13.49 16.68 -10.81
CA VAL A 95 -12.18 17.34 -10.79
C VAL A 95 -11.84 17.88 -12.17
N CYS A 96 -12.08 17.11 -13.24
CA CYS A 96 -11.86 17.59 -14.61
C CYS A 96 -12.76 18.78 -14.95
N ILE A 97 -14.04 18.75 -14.58
CA ILE A 97 -14.97 19.87 -14.79
C ILE A 97 -14.47 21.11 -14.02
N PHE A 98 -14.09 20.95 -12.75
CA PHE A 98 -13.61 22.03 -11.90
C PHE A 98 -12.33 22.68 -12.47
N LEU A 99 -11.34 21.87 -12.86
CA LEU A 99 -10.09 22.38 -13.42
C LEU A 99 -10.31 23.01 -14.82
N SER A 100 -11.20 22.44 -15.64
CA SER A 100 -11.60 23.03 -16.91
C SER A 100 -12.27 24.40 -16.71
N ALA A 101 -13.10 24.54 -15.68
CA ALA A 101 -13.75 25.82 -15.33
C ALA A 101 -12.76 26.91 -14.90
N ILE A 102 -11.58 26.53 -14.39
CA ILE A 102 -10.50 27.45 -13.99
C ILE A 102 -9.52 27.70 -15.16
N GLY A 103 -9.81 27.16 -16.35
CA GLY A 103 -9.05 27.40 -17.58
C GLY A 103 -7.99 26.34 -17.89
N TYR A 104 -7.97 25.21 -17.17
CA TYR A 104 -7.08 24.10 -17.49
C TYR A 104 -7.60 23.32 -18.70
N SER A 105 -6.85 23.30 -19.81
CA SER A 105 -7.20 22.52 -20.99
C SER A 105 -6.61 21.11 -20.89
N TYR A 106 -7.46 20.09 -20.99
CA TYR A 106 -7.02 18.70 -21.04
C TYR A 106 -6.81 18.25 -22.48
N GLY A 107 -5.78 17.44 -22.72
CA GLY A 107 -5.63 16.71 -23.98
C GLY A 107 -6.59 15.52 -24.04
N PHE A 108 -6.91 15.05 -25.26
CA PHE A 108 -7.75 13.85 -25.44
C PHE A 108 -7.25 12.62 -24.66
N LYS A 109 -5.93 12.47 -24.53
CA LYS A 109 -5.31 11.38 -23.74
C LYS A 109 -5.58 11.51 -22.23
N ASP A 110 -5.73 12.72 -21.71
CA ASP A 110 -5.99 12.94 -20.28
C ASP A 110 -7.43 12.59 -19.92
N TYR A 111 -8.37 12.83 -20.86
CA TYR A 111 -9.74 12.36 -20.72
C TYR A 111 -9.85 10.83 -20.71
N LEU A 112 -8.98 10.11 -21.43
CA LEU A 112 -8.96 8.64 -21.39
C LEU A 112 -8.47 8.10 -20.04
N LYS A 113 -7.51 8.78 -19.40
CA LYS A 113 -6.99 8.41 -18.07
C LYS A 113 -8.03 8.55 -16.94
N ILE A 114 -9.15 9.23 -17.18
CA ILE A 114 -10.31 9.30 -16.26
C ILE A 114 -10.86 7.91 -15.94
N ILE A 115 -10.67 6.92 -16.83
CA ILE A 115 -11.02 5.51 -16.63
C ILE A 115 -9.75 4.70 -16.28
N PRO A 116 -9.26 4.75 -15.03
CA PRO A 116 -7.98 4.16 -14.65
C PRO A 116 -7.94 2.63 -14.83
N LEU A 117 -9.11 1.97 -14.76
CA LEU A 117 -9.23 0.52 -14.93
C LEU A 117 -8.73 0.02 -16.29
N ILE A 118 -8.78 0.87 -17.33
CA ILE A 118 -8.44 0.49 -18.71
C ILE A 118 -7.18 1.22 -19.18
N PHE A 119 -6.99 2.48 -18.78
CA PHE A 119 -5.95 3.34 -19.37
C PHE A 119 -4.79 3.72 -18.42
N ASP A 120 -4.80 3.25 -17.16
CA ASP A 120 -3.79 3.57 -16.14
C ASP A 120 -3.11 2.30 -15.55
N VAL A 121 -3.26 1.17 -16.23
CA VAL A 121 -2.53 -0.08 -15.97
C VAL A 121 -1.16 0.03 -16.65
N PRO A 122 -0.02 -0.22 -15.96
CA PRO A 122 0.14 -0.96 -14.70
C PRO A 122 0.47 -0.12 -13.46
N GLU A 123 0.57 1.20 -13.57
CA GLU A 123 1.16 2.05 -12.51
C GLU A 123 0.19 2.39 -11.37
N SER A 124 -1.11 2.30 -11.62
CA SER A 124 -2.14 2.67 -10.66
C SER A 124 -2.37 1.62 -9.57
N PHE A 125 -2.25 2.01 -8.30
CA PHE A 125 -2.65 1.15 -7.17
C PHE A 125 -4.09 0.65 -7.32
N ILE A 126 -5.01 1.54 -7.71
CA ILE A 126 -6.45 1.26 -7.79
C ILE A 126 -6.74 0.17 -8.84
N SER A 127 -6.13 0.28 -10.02
CA SER A 127 -6.33 -0.69 -11.10
C SER A 127 -5.82 -2.07 -10.70
N ASN A 128 -4.61 -2.15 -10.14
CA ASN A 128 -4.06 -3.42 -9.64
C ASN A 128 -4.90 -4.02 -8.51
N TYR A 129 -5.42 -3.20 -7.60
CA TYR A 129 -6.33 -3.63 -6.54
C TYR A 129 -7.62 -4.25 -7.11
N ILE A 130 -8.23 -3.60 -8.11
CA ILE A 130 -9.45 -4.12 -8.75
C ILE A 130 -9.17 -5.46 -9.43
N VAL A 131 -8.04 -5.60 -10.14
CA VAL A 131 -7.68 -6.87 -10.79
C VAL A 131 -7.50 -7.98 -9.75
N VAL A 132 -6.75 -7.73 -8.66
CA VAL A 132 -6.63 -8.72 -7.56
C VAL A 132 -7.99 -9.05 -6.95
N TYR A 133 -8.87 -8.05 -6.80
CA TYR A 133 -10.22 -8.27 -6.27
C TYR A 133 -11.07 -9.14 -7.20
N LEU A 134 -10.99 -8.92 -8.52
CA LEU A 134 -11.68 -9.73 -9.52
C LEU A 134 -11.15 -11.16 -9.57
N LEU A 135 -9.84 -11.34 -9.41
CA LEU A 135 -9.19 -12.66 -9.37
C LEU A 135 -9.36 -13.36 -8.01
N SER A 136 -9.79 -12.65 -6.97
CA SER A 136 -9.88 -13.17 -5.62
C SER A 136 -10.66 -14.49 -5.48
N PRO A 137 -11.76 -14.79 -6.22
CA PRO A 137 -12.44 -16.08 -6.12
C PRO A 137 -11.55 -17.26 -6.50
N PHE A 138 -10.77 -17.12 -7.58
CA PHE A 138 -9.86 -18.15 -8.08
C PHE A 138 -8.65 -18.29 -7.16
N ILE A 139 -8.06 -17.15 -6.79
CA ILE A 139 -6.93 -17.10 -5.85
C ILE A 139 -7.33 -17.76 -4.53
N ASN A 140 -8.48 -17.41 -3.96
CA ASN A 140 -8.93 -17.96 -2.68
C ASN A 140 -9.19 -19.46 -2.74
N LYS A 141 -9.73 -19.96 -3.86
CA LYS A 141 -9.92 -21.40 -4.05
C LYS A 141 -8.58 -22.15 -4.02
N ALA A 142 -7.59 -21.65 -4.74
CA ALA A 142 -6.24 -22.23 -4.77
C ALA A 142 -5.51 -22.13 -3.41
N LEU A 143 -5.50 -20.95 -2.79
CA LEU A 143 -4.84 -20.75 -1.50
C LEU A 143 -5.48 -21.58 -0.38
N LYS A 144 -6.78 -21.87 -0.47
CA LYS A 144 -7.48 -22.76 0.48
C LYS A 144 -7.12 -24.22 0.30
N SER A 145 -6.92 -24.70 -0.93
CA SER A 145 -6.56 -26.11 -1.18
C SER A 145 -5.14 -26.46 -0.71
N PHE A 146 -4.23 -25.50 -0.64
CA PHE A 146 -2.85 -25.77 -0.22
C PHE A 146 -2.73 -26.18 1.25
N ASN A 147 -1.93 -27.20 1.52
CA ASN A 147 -1.45 -27.49 2.87
C ASN A 147 -0.40 -26.43 3.30
N LYS A 148 0.03 -26.48 4.57
CA LYS A 148 0.93 -25.47 5.14
C LYS A 148 2.29 -25.44 4.44
N LYS A 149 2.82 -26.59 4.02
CA LYS A 149 4.13 -26.69 3.36
C LYS A 149 4.07 -26.09 1.95
N GLU A 150 3.07 -26.46 1.17
CA GLU A 150 2.82 -25.93 -0.18
C GLU A 150 2.64 -24.42 -0.18
N TYR A 151 1.82 -23.91 0.75
CA TYR A 151 1.59 -22.48 0.86
C TYR A 151 2.85 -21.74 1.33
N SER A 152 3.59 -22.29 2.29
CA SER A 152 4.88 -21.70 2.71
C SER A 152 5.88 -21.66 1.57
N TYR A 153 5.93 -22.71 0.74
CA TYR A 153 6.79 -22.76 -0.45
C TYR A 153 6.39 -21.70 -1.48
N LEU A 154 5.10 -21.53 -1.77
CA LEU A 154 4.61 -20.46 -2.64
C LEU A 154 5.05 -19.08 -2.13
N LEU A 155 4.84 -18.79 -0.84
CA LEU A 155 5.26 -17.52 -0.25
C LEU A 155 6.77 -17.33 -0.28
N LEU A 156 7.55 -18.38 -0.04
CA LEU A 156 9.00 -18.33 -0.11
C LEU A 156 9.46 -17.92 -1.51
N VAL A 157 8.93 -18.55 -2.56
CA VAL A 157 9.29 -18.22 -3.95
C VAL A 157 8.91 -16.77 -4.28
N LEU A 158 7.70 -16.35 -3.94
CA LEU A 158 7.23 -14.98 -4.20
C LEU A 158 8.07 -13.93 -3.47
N LEU A 159 8.37 -14.15 -2.18
CA LEU A 159 9.16 -13.23 -1.38
C LEU A 159 10.63 -13.21 -1.82
N ILE A 160 11.20 -14.35 -2.25
CA ILE A 160 12.55 -14.35 -2.81
C ILE A 160 12.58 -13.50 -4.08
N TYR A 161 11.67 -13.76 -5.02
CA TYR A 161 11.67 -13.10 -6.32
C TYR A 161 11.35 -11.59 -6.21
N PHE A 162 10.25 -11.25 -5.56
CA PHE A 162 9.79 -9.86 -5.51
C PHE A 162 10.49 -9.03 -4.45
N CYS A 163 10.99 -9.62 -3.36
CA CYS A 163 11.53 -8.87 -2.22
C CYS A 163 13.03 -9.07 -2.00
N MET A 164 13.52 -10.31 -1.91
CA MET A 164 14.95 -10.57 -1.63
C MET A 164 15.85 -10.16 -2.81
N LEU A 165 15.48 -10.53 -4.05
CA LEU A 165 16.26 -10.17 -5.24
C LEU A 165 16.32 -8.65 -5.44
N HIS A 166 15.21 -7.96 -5.16
CA HIS A 166 15.20 -6.51 -5.22
C HIS A 166 16.10 -5.90 -4.14
N THR A 167 15.94 -6.32 -2.88
CA THR A 167 16.65 -5.74 -1.74
C THR A 167 18.16 -5.97 -1.80
N PHE A 168 18.61 -7.20 -2.04
CA PHE A 168 20.02 -7.56 -1.90
C PHE A 168 20.81 -7.52 -3.20
N PHE A 169 20.15 -7.71 -4.34
CA PHE A 169 20.80 -7.82 -5.65
C PHE A 169 20.43 -6.68 -6.60
N ASN A 170 19.69 -5.67 -6.12
CA ASN A 170 19.25 -4.50 -6.88
C ASN A 170 18.60 -4.89 -8.23
N GLN A 171 17.89 -6.03 -8.24
CA GLN A 171 17.19 -6.50 -9.43
C GLN A 171 15.87 -5.73 -9.58
N LYS A 172 15.54 -5.33 -10.81
CA LYS A 172 14.28 -4.64 -11.13
C LYS A 172 13.10 -5.63 -11.16
N THR A 173 12.78 -6.22 -10.02
CA THR A 173 11.66 -7.16 -9.89
C THR A 173 10.36 -6.50 -9.44
N TRP A 174 10.35 -5.16 -9.28
CA TRP A 174 9.14 -4.42 -8.94
C TRP A 174 8.09 -4.53 -10.05
N HIS A 175 6.97 -5.15 -9.72
CA HIS A 175 5.74 -5.12 -10.49
C HIS A 175 4.57 -4.96 -9.55
N TYR A 176 3.79 -3.91 -9.74
CA TYR A 176 2.68 -3.56 -8.87
C TYR A 176 1.69 -4.72 -8.70
N MET A 177 1.28 -5.37 -9.80
CA MET A 177 0.36 -6.52 -9.77
C MET A 177 0.97 -7.73 -9.05
N GLY A 178 2.22 -8.08 -9.35
CA GLY A 178 2.90 -9.22 -8.75
C GLY A 178 3.12 -9.04 -7.24
N TRP A 179 3.47 -7.82 -6.84
CA TRP A 179 3.62 -7.46 -5.44
C TRP A 179 2.28 -7.40 -4.71
N ALA A 180 1.24 -6.82 -5.30
CA ALA A 180 -0.12 -6.82 -4.76
C ALA A 180 -0.63 -8.25 -4.52
N PHE A 181 -0.43 -9.14 -5.48
CA PHE A 181 -0.74 -10.57 -5.33
C PHE A 181 0.06 -11.23 -4.20
N THR A 182 1.36 -10.94 -4.11
CA THR A 182 2.24 -11.47 -3.05
C THR A 182 1.76 -11.03 -1.67
N MET A 183 1.51 -9.73 -1.48
CA MET A 183 1.01 -9.17 -0.21
C MET A 183 -0.39 -9.68 0.13
N TYR A 184 -1.26 -9.88 -0.87
CA TYR A 184 -2.55 -10.54 -0.68
C TYR A 184 -2.38 -11.96 -0.14
N CYS A 185 -1.47 -12.75 -0.74
CA CYS A 185 -1.15 -14.10 -0.26
C CYS A 185 -0.60 -14.07 1.17
N VAL A 186 0.28 -13.14 1.52
CA VAL A 186 0.79 -13.00 2.89
C VAL A 186 -0.34 -12.71 3.88
N GLY A 187 -1.24 -11.77 3.57
CA GLY A 187 -2.41 -11.47 4.39
C GLY A 187 -3.34 -12.67 4.57
N ALA A 188 -3.61 -13.39 3.49
CA ALA A 188 -4.42 -14.61 3.51
C ALA A 188 -3.76 -15.75 4.32
N TYR A 189 -2.43 -15.89 4.27
CA TYR A 189 -1.67 -16.85 5.07
C TYR A 189 -1.75 -16.54 6.57
N ILE A 190 -1.61 -15.26 6.94
CA ILE A 190 -1.78 -14.78 8.32
C ILE A 190 -3.17 -15.18 8.85
N ARG A 191 -4.22 -15.01 8.05
CA ARG A 191 -5.59 -15.41 8.43
C ARG A 191 -5.74 -16.92 8.53
N LYS A 192 -5.25 -17.68 7.53
CA LYS A 192 -5.44 -19.13 7.42
C LYS A 192 -4.79 -19.89 8.57
N TYR A 193 -3.60 -19.48 8.99
CA TYR A 193 -2.83 -20.12 10.07
C TYR A 193 -2.87 -19.35 11.40
N ASP A 194 -3.70 -18.31 11.48
CA ASP A 194 -3.94 -17.50 12.67
C ASP A 194 -2.64 -17.03 13.37
N LEU A 195 -1.71 -16.47 12.59
CA LEU A 195 -0.42 -15.98 13.09
C LEU A 195 -0.57 -14.84 14.11
N SER A 196 -1.78 -14.28 14.21
CA SER A 196 -2.14 -13.31 15.23
C SER A 196 -2.00 -13.84 16.67
N LYS A 197 -1.94 -15.16 16.87
CA LYS A 197 -1.82 -15.83 18.19
C LYS A 197 -0.40 -16.13 18.68
N LEU A 198 0.64 -15.87 17.90
CA LEU A 198 2.03 -16.15 18.29
C LEU A 198 2.46 -15.40 19.58
N ASN A 199 3.36 -15.88 20.42
CA ASN A 199 3.73 -15.12 21.64
C ASN A 199 4.79 -14.02 21.40
N TRP A 200 4.68 -13.29 20.29
CA TRP A 200 5.66 -12.28 19.88
C TRP A 200 5.18 -10.85 20.21
N HIS A 201 6.12 -9.99 20.59
CA HIS A 201 5.83 -8.59 20.89
C HIS A 201 5.87 -7.73 19.62
N PHE A 202 4.85 -7.85 18.77
CA PHE A 202 4.81 -7.17 17.46
C PHE A 202 4.92 -5.64 17.52
N GLY A 203 4.55 -5.00 18.64
CA GLY A 203 4.77 -3.56 18.85
C GLY A 203 6.26 -3.20 18.89
N TRP A 204 7.04 -3.91 19.73
CA TRP A 204 8.50 -3.72 19.81
C TRP A 204 9.21 -4.10 18.51
N ILE A 205 8.75 -5.17 17.85
CA ILE A 205 9.27 -5.57 16.54
C ILE A 205 9.03 -4.46 15.51
N SER A 206 7.85 -3.85 15.51
CA SER A 206 7.53 -2.74 14.60
C SER A 206 8.42 -1.53 14.88
N ILE A 207 8.62 -1.17 16.15
CA ILE A 207 9.54 -0.08 16.53
C ILE A 207 10.97 -0.40 16.05
N GLY A 208 11.44 -1.63 16.23
CA GLY A 208 12.74 -2.08 15.74
C GLY A 208 12.89 -1.90 14.23
N PHE A 209 11.89 -2.27 13.43
CA PHE A 209 11.91 -2.07 11.98
C PHE A 209 11.82 -0.60 11.57
N VAL A 210 11.06 0.24 12.29
CA VAL A 210 11.05 1.69 12.07
C VAL A 210 12.45 2.27 12.27
N ILE A 211 13.11 1.94 13.39
CA ILE A 211 14.46 2.41 13.69
C ILE A 211 15.44 1.90 12.63
N LEU A 212 15.39 0.62 12.28
CA LEU A 212 16.25 0.03 11.25
C LEU A 212 16.11 0.75 9.91
N THR A 213 14.87 1.00 9.48
CA THR A 213 14.58 1.69 8.22
C THR A 213 15.13 3.13 8.25
N TRP A 214 14.98 3.83 9.37
CA TRP A 214 15.51 5.19 9.52
C TRP A 214 17.04 5.24 9.54
N VAL A 215 17.68 4.32 10.26
CA VAL A 215 19.14 4.21 10.27
C VAL A 215 19.67 3.94 8.86
N GLU A 216 19.02 3.06 8.10
CA GLU A 216 19.38 2.78 6.71
C GLU A 216 19.33 4.04 5.83
N ILE A 217 18.26 4.84 5.92
CA ILE A 217 18.14 6.11 5.16
C ILE A 217 19.25 7.08 5.54
N LEU A 218 19.46 7.30 6.84
CA LEU A 218 20.44 8.27 7.31
C LEU A 218 21.87 7.85 6.94
N LEU A 219 22.17 6.55 6.94
CA LEU A 219 23.44 6.03 6.44
C LEU A 219 23.61 6.27 4.94
N LEU A 220 22.54 6.13 4.16
CA LEU A 220 22.59 6.41 2.72
C LEU A 220 22.72 7.90 2.42
N ASP A 221 22.03 8.77 3.17
CA ASP A 221 22.19 10.22 3.10
C ASP A 221 23.64 10.61 3.38
N PHE A 222 24.24 10.01 4.41
CA PHE A 222 25.65 10.22 4.74
C PHE A 222 26.60 9.74 3.62
N ILE A 223 26.32 8.60 3.00
CA ILE A 223 27.13 8.07 1.89
C ILE A 223 27.03 8.98 0.66
N VAL A 224 25.83 9.44 0.31
CA VAL A 224 25.61 10.37 -0.82
C VAL A 224 26.34 11.68 -0.57
N PHE A 225 26.22 12.22 0.65
CA PHE A 225 26.93 13.43 1.06
C PHE A 225 28.46 13.29 0.98
N LYS A 226 29.01 12.19 1.49
CA LYS A 226 30.46 12.00 1.63
C LYS A 226 31.17 11.60 0.34
N PHE A 227 30.53 10.82 -0.51
CA PHE A 227 31.17 10.21 -1.68
C PHE A 227 30.71 10.80 -3.02
N ASP A 228 29.90 11.87 -3.00
CA ASP A 228 29.25 12.50 -4.17
C ASP A 228 28.67 11.46 -5.14
N LYS A 229 28.14 10.36 -4.58
CA LYS A 229 27.58 9.27 -5.36
C LYS A 229 26.22 9.67 -5.91
N SER A 230 25.95 9.22 -7.12
CA SER A 230 24.70 9.39 -7.87
C SER A 230 23.43 9.27 -6.99
N GLN A 231 22.49 10.20 -7.21
CA GLN A 231 21.11 10.18 -6.70
C GLN A 231 20.40 8.83 -6.89
N SER A 232 20.86 7.98 -7.81
CA SER A 232 20.30 6.64 -8.07
C SER A 232 20.30 5.72 -6.85
N ILE A 233 21.27 5.84 -5.94
CA ILE A 233 21.35 5.02 -4.71
C ILE A 233 20.26 5.46 -3.71
N TRP A 234 20.03 6.76 -3.62
CA TRP A 234 19.02 7.36 -2.76
C TRP A 234 17.59 7.01 -3.24
N CYS A 235 17.35 7.16 -4.54
CA CYS A 235 16.11 6.78 -5.19
C CYS A 235 15.86 5.26 -5.08
N PHE A 236 16.90 4.43 -5.13
CA PHE A 236 16.74 2.99 -4.91
C PHE A 236 16.21 2.70 -3.50
N ALA A 237 16.81 3.26 -2.45
CA ALA A 237 16.40 2.99 -1.07
C ALA A 237 15.01 3.50 -0.71
N ILE A 238 14.59 4.62 -1.30
CA ILE A 238 13.31 5.27 -1.03
C ILE A 238 12.32 5.10 -2.19
N GLY A 239 12.62 4.30 -3.22
CA GLY A 239 11.83 4.17 -4.46
C GLY A 239 10.71 3.12 -4.44
N ASP A 240 11.03 1.87 -4.09
CA ASP A 240 10.03 0.77 -4.16
C ASP A 240 9.52 0.25 -2.80
N ALA A 241 8.34 -0.36 -2.79
CA ALA A 241 7.64 -0.87 -1.59
C ALA A 241 7.93 -2.36 -1.28
N ASN A 242 8.60 -3.06 -2.19
CA ASN A 242 8.96 -4.47 -2.09
C ASN A 242 10.30 -4.73 -1.38
N LYS A 243 10.82 -3.77 -0.62
CA LYS A 243 12.03 -4.00 0.19
C LYS A 243 11.72 -4.80 1.44
N ILE A 244 12.69 -5.58 1.89
CA ILE A 244 12.50 -6.46 3.06
C ILE A 244 12.16 -5.70 4.34
N ASN A 245 12.81 -4.55 4.58
CA ASN A 245 12.55 -3.69 5.73
C ASN A 245 11.11 -3.14 5.72
N ILE A 246 10.66 -2.62 4.57
CA ILE A 246 9.30 -2.07 4.38
C ILE A 246 8.25 -3.19 4.48
N PHE A 247 8.53 -4.36 3.89
CA PHE A 247 7.69 -5.54 3.98
C PHE A 247 7.51 -6.00 5.44
N LEU A 248 8.61 -6.21 6.15
CA LEU A 248 8.60 -6.69 7.53
C LEU A 248 7.94 -5.68 8.47
N LEU A 249 8.19 -4.38 8.27
CA LEU A 249 7.54 -3.31 9.00
C LEU A 249 6.01 -3.31 8.80
N ALA A 250 5.55 -3.45 7.55
CA ALA A 250 4.12 -3.51 7.26
C ALA A 250 3.45 -4.74 7.90
N VAL A 251 4.10 -5.91 7.83
CA VAL A 251 3.60 -7.16 8.44
C VAL A 251 3.57 -7.05 9.96
N SER A 252 4.60 -6.48 10.59
CA SER A 252 4.67 -6.34 12.05
C SER A 252 3.62 -5.35 12.57
N ILE A 253 3.43 -4.21 11.90
CA ILE A 253 2.37 -3.24 12.23
C ILE A 253 1.00 -3.90 12.09
N PHE A 254 0.76 -4.60 10.99
CA PHE A 254 -0.51 -5.29 10.76
C PHE A 254 -0.81 -6.33 11.85
N LEU A 255 0.16 -7.16 12.22
CA LEU A 255 0.04 -8.15 13.29
C LEU A 255 -0.14 -7.51 14.68
N TYR A 256 0.49 -6.38 14.94
CA TYR A 256 0.28 -5.59 16.15
C TYR A 256 -1.17 -5.10 16.24
N PHE A 257 -1.69 -4.46 15.18
CA PHE A 257 -3.06 -3.96 15.14
C PHE A 257 -4.10 -5.09 15.24
N LEU A 258 -3.82 -6.28 14.69
CA LEU A 258 -4.68 -7.45 14.87
C LEU A 258 -4.88 -7.84 16.34
N ARG A 259 -3.92 -7.54 17.22
CA ARG A 259 -3.97 -7.83 18.67
C ARG A 259 -4.57 -6.71 19.50
N LEU A 260 -4.63 -5.50 18.97
CA LEU A 260 -5.18 -4.37 19.70
C LEU A 260 -6.66 -4.62 19.99
N ASN A 261 -7.00 -4.71 21.27
CA ASN A 261 -8.37 -4.84 21.71
C ASN A 261 -9.02 -3.46 21.80
N ILE A 262 -9.34 -2.89 20.63
CA ILE A 262 -10.08 -1.63 20.55
C ILE A 262 -11.57 -1.96 20.64
N ARG A 263 -12.26 -1.36 21.62
CA ARG A 263 -13.72 -1.48 21.73
C ARG A 263 -14.37 -1.02 20.42
N CYS A 264 -15.52 -1.58 20.08
CA CYS A 264 -16.23 -1.21 18.85
C CYS A 264 -16.64 0.27 18.91
N ILE A 265 -15.93 1.14 18.19
CA ILE A 265 -16.25 2.57 18.11
C ILE A 265 -17.01 2.79 16.79
N LYS A 266 -18.31 3.12 16.89
CA LYS A 266 -19.19 3.29 15.72
C LYS A 266 -18.68 4.36 14.76
N SER A 267 -18.15 5.47 15.28
CA SER A 267 -17.56 6.56 14.50
C SER A 267 -16.33 6.11 13.73
N VAL A 268 -15.41 5.36 14.34
CA VAL A 268 -14.23 4.80 13.64
C VAL A 268 -14.65 3.82 12.56
N ASN A 269 -15.65 2.97 12.81
CA ASN A 269 -16.15 2.01 11.82
C ASN A 269 -16.92 2.65 10.67
N TYR A 270 -17.58 3.78 10.92
CA TYR A 270 -18.23 4.59 9.90
C TYR A 270 -17.19 5.32 9.05
N VAL A 271 -16.28 6.04 9.70
CA VAL A 271 -15.18 6.79 9.08
C VAL A 271 -14.27 5.86 8.29
N GLY A 272 -13.92 4.68 8.80
CA GLY A 272 -13.12 3.68 8.07
C GLY A 272 -13.81 3.11 6.84
N GLY A 273 -15.14 2.88 6.92
CA GLY A 273 -15.94 2.46 5.77
C GLY A 273 -16.09 3.54 4.69
N VAL A 274 -16.27 4.79 5.12
CA VAL A 274 -16.36 5.97 4.24
C VAL A 274 -14.99 6.26 3.61
N LEU A 275 -13.91 6.26 4.40
CA LEU A 275 -12.54 6.45 3.92
C LEU A 275 -12.06 5.32 3.02
N HIS A 276 -12.51 4.07 3.21
CA HIS A 276 -12.24 3.01 2.23
C HIS A 276 -12.85 3.30 0.87
N SER A 277 -14.06 3.83 0.89
CA SER A 277 -14.66 4.37 -0.32
C SER A 277 -13.88 5.62 -0.77
N ALA A 278 -13.30 6.41 0.15
CA ALA A 278 -12.68 7.72 -0.12
C ALA A 278 -11.22 7.80 -0.51
N TYR A 279 -10.45 6.79 -0.18
CA TYR A 279 -9.19 6.52 -0.84
C TYR A 279 -9.40 6.13 -2.30
N CYS A 280 -10.52 5.46 -2.58
CA CYS A 280 -10.98 5.30 -3.95
C CYS A 280 -11.64 6.59 -4.48
N TYR A 281 -12.00 7.53 -3.59
CA TYR A 281 -12.49 8.87 -3.92
C TYR A 281 -11.36 9.85 -4.36
N GLY A 282 -10.10 9.45 -4.57
CA GLY A 282 -9.13 10.41 -5.13
C GLY A 282 -7.68 9.95 -5.17
N MET A 283 -7.18 9.70 -6.38
CA MET A 283 -6.17 10.50 -7.07
C MET A 283 -5.55 9.68 -8.22
N PRO A 284 -6.10 9.70 -9.45
CA PRO A 284 -5.25 9.68 -10.62
C PRO A 284 -4.70 11.09 -10.78
N ILE A 285 -3.80 11.47 -9.87
CA ILE A 285 -2.93 12.61 -10.11
C ILE A 285 -1.61 12.02 -10.56
N THR A 286 -1.61 11.44 -11.75
CA THR A 286 -0.45 11.52 -12.62
C THR A 286 -0.42 12.95 -13.16
N ILE A 287 0.00 13.90 -12.32
CA ILE A 287 0.67 15.08 -12.87
C ILE A 287 2.02 14.54 -13.29
N SER A 288 2.21 14.59 -14.61
CA SER A 288 3.44 14.30 -15.35
C SER A 288 4.70 14.76 -14.63
#